data_AF-A0A928UQ90-F1
#
_entry.id   AF-A0A928UQ90-F1
#
_cell.length_a   1.000
_cell.length_b   1.000
_cell.length_c   1.000
_cell.angle_alpha   90.00
_cell.angle_beta   90.00
_cell.angle_gamma   90.00
#
_symmetry.space_group_name_H-M   'P 1'
#
loop_
_entity.id
_entity.type
_entity.pdbx_description
1 polymer ?
#
loop_
_entity_poly.entity_id
_entity_poly.type
_entity_poly.pdbx_seq_one_letter_code
_entity_poly.pdbx_strand_id
1 'polypeptide(L)'
;MSLSILLFTILALGAYSFLFARQRLHILRRTTPDKQHSQNIYHGWFLFSCIMLPSLGLVILWLIFSPLLTDFLLENFITSQTAPPTQTLPLALLVAQVKAHYAGTLSNPTPAIIEASHYYKTLLMNAQLALTALSLSIAGVGFFYGAKHLAVRFAARQKVEMILSFLVMVAAC
;
A
#
# COMPACT_ATOMS: atom_id res chain seq x y z
N MET A 1 6.18 -9.92 -0.84
CA MET A 1 7.22 -9.05 -0.22
C MET A 1 6.70 -8.60 1.13
N SER A 2 7.49 -8.67 2.22
CA SER A 2 7.00 -8.24 3.55
C SER A 2 6.53 -6.78 3.53
N LEU A 3 5.59 -6.43 4.41
CA LEU A 3 5.04 -5.07 4.49
C LEU A 3 6.15 -4.02 4.66
N SER A 4 7.13 -4.30 5.52
CA SER A 4 8.27 -3.41 5.74
C SER A 4 9.06 -3.17 4.45
N ILE A 5 9.34 -4.22 3.68
CA ILE A 5 10.03 -4.09 2.39
C ILE A 5 9.20 -3.27 1.42
N LEU A 6 7.88 -3.49 1.36
CA LEU A 6 7.00 -2.69 0.51
C LEU A 6 7.06 -1.20 0.89
N LEU A 7 6.96 -0.87 2.17
CA LEU A 7 7.07 0.52 2.64
C LEU A 7 8.42 1.13 2.30
N PHE A 8 9.53 0.40 2.49
CA PHE A 8 10.86 0.84 2.09
C PHE A 8 10.98 1.05 0.58
N THR A 9 10.37 0.18 -0.23
CA THR A 9 10.40 0.35 -1.70
C THR A 9 9.63 1.59 -2.13
N ILE A 10 8.43 1.81 -1.58
CA ILE A 10 7.64 3.02 -1.82
C ILE A 10 8.45 4.25 -1.39
N LEU A 11 9.10 4.22 -0.22
CA LEU A 11 9.97 5.30 0.27
C LEU A 11 11.15 5.58 -0.66
N ALA A 12 11.83 4.53 -1.12
CA ALA A 12 12.92 4.64 -2.07
C ALA A 12 12.46 5.22 -3.41
N LEU A 13 11.30 4.80 -3.93
CA LEU A 13 10.67 5.36 -5.13
C LEU A 13 10.33 6.85 -4.96
N GLY A 14 9.76 7.22 -3.81
CA GLY A 14 9.52 8.62 -3.45
C GLY A 14 10.82 9.43 -3.44
N ALA A 15 11.83 8.97 -2.70
CA ALA A 15 13.13 9.64 -2.61
C ALA A 15 13.80 9.76 -4.00
N TYR A 16 13.77 8.71 -4.80
CA TYR A 16 14.25 8.72 -6.18
C TYR A 16 13.53 9.78 -7.02
N SER A 17 12.20 9.86 -6.91
CA SER A 17 11.41 10.85 -7.64
C SER A 17 11.78 12.29 -7.27
N PHE A 18 12.05 12.55 -6.00
CA PHE A 18 12.49 13.85 -5.52
C PHE A 18 13.84 14.25 -6.13
N LEU A 19 14.79 13.32 -6.18
CA LEU A 19 16.10 13.53 -6.81
C LEU A 19 15.97 13.73 -8.32
N PHE A 20 15.12 12.94 -8.98
CA PHE A 20 14.83 13.05 -10.41
C PHE A 20 14.27 14.44 -10.77
N ALA A 21 13.29 14.93 -10.01
CA ALA A 21 12.72 16.26 -10.19
C ALA A 21 13.78 17.37 -10.05
N ARG A 22 14.67 17.26 -9.05
CA ARG A 22 15.76 18.20 -8.83
C ARG A 22 16.76 18.22 -10.00
N GLN A 23 17.18 17.04 -10.45
CA GLN A 23 18.13 16.91 -11.57
C GLN A 23 17.56 17.47 -12.87
N ARG A 24 16.30 17.13 -13.19
CA ARG A 24 15.62 17.60 -14.40
C ARG A 24 15.52 19.12 -14.44
N LEU A 25 15.13 19.75 -13.33
CA LEU A 25 15.03 21.21 -13.25
C LEU A 25 16.39 21.91 -13.32
N HIS A 26 17.45 21.30 -12.78
CA HIS A 26 18.80 21.83 -12.90
C HIS A 26 19.26 21.89 -14.37
N ILE A 27 18.92 20.87 -15.17
CA ILE A 27 19.22 20.83 -16.61
C ILE A 27 18.42 21.89 -17.38
N LEU A 28 17.09 21.97 -17.15
CA LEU A 28 16.22 22.93 -17.84
C LEU A 28 16.61 24.40 -17.59
N ARG A 29 17.17 24.73 -16.42
CA ARG A 29 17.63 26.09 -16.10
C ARG A 29 18.84 26.54 -16.91
N ARG A 30 19.68 25.62 -17.39
CA ARG A 30 20.81 25.99 -18.25
C ARG A 30 20.36 26.59 -19.57
N THR A 31 19.15 26.29 -20.00
CA THR A 31 18.59 26.74 -21.30
C THR A 31 17.62 27.92 -21.17
N THR A 32 17.20 28.31 -19.97
CA THR A 32 16.30 29.45 -19.73
C THR A 32 16.77 30.24 -18.49
N PRO A 33 17.39 31.43 -18.65
CA PRO A 33 18.03 32.18 -17.57
C PRO A 33 17.05 32.98 -16.68
N ASP A 34 15.80 32.56 -16.60
CA ASP A 34 14.77 33.35 -15.93
C ASP A 34 14.76 33.14 -14.39
N LYS A 35 14.49 34.23 -13.67
CA LYS A 35 14.63 34.36 -12.20
C LYS A 35 13.59 33.52 -11.44
N GLN A 36 13.89 32.27 -11.11
CA GLN A 36 13.15 31.52 -10.08
C GLN A 36 14.10 30.94 -9.03
N HIS A 37 14.54 31.74 -8.05
CA HIS A 37 15.45 31.27 -7.00
C HIS A 37 14.78 30.49 -5.85
N SER A 38 13.45 30.48 -5.72
CA SER A 38 12.74 29.89 -4.56
C SER A 38 11.96 28.59 -4.85
N GLN A 39 11.63 28.27 -6.11
CA GLN A 39 10.67 27.20 -6.44
C GLN A 39 11.24 25.79 -6.68
N ASN A 40 12.57 25.60 -6.67
CA ASN A 40 13.18 24.32 -7.06
C ASN A 40 12.90 23.16 -6.10
N ILE A 41 12.88 23.43 -4.79
CA ILE A 41 12.69 22.38 -3.78
C ILE A 41 11.24 21.88 -3.79
N TYR A 42 10.28 22.76 -4.06
CA TYR A 42 8.85 22.42 -4.06
C TYR A 42 8.44 21.44 -5.16
N HIS A 43 9.12 21.44 -6.31
CA HIS A 43 8.83 20.48 -7.39
C HIS A 43 9.21 19.05 -7.02
N GLY A 44 10.32 18.88 -6.29
CA GLY A 44 10.70 17.59 -5.73
C GLY A 44 9.66 17.09 -4.74
N TRP A 45 9.24 17.95 -3.80
CA TRP A 45 8.21 17.61 -2.82
C TRP A 45 6.85 17.31 -3.45
N PHE A 46 6.48 18.03 -4.52
CA PHE A 46 5.28 17.75 -5.28
C PHE A 46 5.32 16.35 -5.90
N LEU A 47 6.39 16.02 -6.63
CA LEU A 47 6.52 14.70 -7.27
C LEU A 47 6.58 13.58 -6.22
N PHE A 48 7.31 13.79 -5.12
CA PHE A 48 7.33 12.88 -3.98
C PHE A 48 5.91 12.62 -3.44
N SER A 49 5.12 13.67 -3.24
CA SER A 49 3.77 13.58 -2.70
C SER A 49 2.81 12.85 -3.66
N CYS A 50 2.95 13.07 -4.97
CA CYS A 50 2.16 12.37 -6.00
C CYS A 50 2.38 10.85 -6.02
N ILE A 51 3.50 10.35 -5.50
CA ILE A 51 3.79 8.92 -5.38
C ILE A 51 3.44 8.42 -3.99
N MET A 52 3.94 9.12 -2.97
CA MET A 52 3.79 8.73 -1.57
C MET A 52 2.34 8.64 -1.14
N LEU A 53 1.57 9.71 -1.35
CA LEU A 53 0.23 9.80 -0.81
C LEU A 53 -0.72 8.75 -1.37
N PRO A 54 -0.83 8.55 -2.69
CA PRO A 54 -1.74 7.52 -3.20
C PRO A 54 -1.27 6.11 -2.87
N SER A 55 0.04 5.82 -2.87
CA SER A 55 0.56 4.49 -2.50
C SER A 55 0.35 4.19 -1.01
N LEU A 56 0.62 5.14 -0.11
CA LEU A 56 0.35 4.98 1.32
C LEU A 56 -1.15 4.89 1.60
N GLY A 57 -1.96 5.71 0.94
CA GLY A 57 -3.42 5.65 1.05
C GLY A 57 -3.95 4.26 0.69
N LEU A 58 -3.47 3.66 -0.40
CA LEU A 58 -3.85 2.30 -0.77
C LEU A 58 -3.41 1.27 0.28
N VAL A 59 -2.18 1.38 0.81
CA VAL A 59 -1.70 0.45 1.84
C VAL A 59 -2.54 0.56 3.12
N ILE A 60 -2.86 1.77 3.56
CA ILE A 60 -3.71 2.01 4.74
C ILE A 60 -5.09 1.42 4.50
N LEU A 61 -5.70 1.71 3.35
CA LEU A 61 -7.00 1.15 2.97
C LEU A 61 -6.95 -0.38 2.99
N TRP A 62 -5.91 -0.96 2.40
CA TRP A 62 -5.72 -2.41 2.41
C TRP A 62 -5.59 -2.98 3.82
N LEU A 63 -4.86 -2.34 4.73
CA LEU A 63 -4.74 -2.82 6.12
C LEU A 63 -6.08 -2.83 6.85
N ILE A 64 -6.98 -1.91 6.52
CA ILE A 64 -8.34 -1.87 7.08
C ILE A 64 -9.19 -3.00 6.48
N PHE A 65 -9.16 -3.19 5.16
CA PHE A 65 -10.06 -4.14 4.47
C PHE A 65 -9.55 -5.58 4.41
N SER A 66 -8.24 -5.80 4.47
CA SER A 66 -7.62 -7.12 4.38
C SER A 66 -8.18 -8.12 5.40
N PRO A 67 -8.25 -7.83 6.72
CA PRO A 67 -8.76 -8.81 7.68
C PRO A 67 -10.23 -9.17 7.41
N LEU A 68 -11.06 -8.19 7.04
CA LEU A 68 -12.48 -8.44 6.72
C LEU A 68 -12.61 -9.40 5.53
N LEU A 69 -11.84 -9.16 4.47
CA LEU A 69 -11.91 -9.99 3.26
C LEU A 69 -11.35 -11.39 3.50
N THR A 70 -10.21 -11.50 4.20
CA THR A 70 -9.59 -12.80 4.46
C THR A 70 -10.42 -13.66 5.39
N ASP A 71 -11.07 -13.06 6.38
CA ASP A 71 -11.93 -13.76 7.33
C ASP A 71 -13.21 -14.25 6.65
N PHE A 72 -13.86 -13.37 5.87
CA PHE A 72 -15.02 -13.75 5.07
C PHE A 72 -14.73 -14.91 4.12
N LEU A 73 -13.60 -14.87 3.39
CA LEU A 73 -13.23 -15.93 2.45
C LEU A 73 -12.84 -17.24 3.16
N LEU A 74 -12.22 -17.16 4.34
CA LEU A 74 -11.88 -18.33 5.15
C LEU A 74 -13.13 -18.99 5.73
N GLU A 75 -14.07 -18.20 6.28
CA GLU A 75 -15.34 -18.69 6.81
C GLU A 75 -16.14 -19.41 5.72
N ASN A 76 -16.30 -18.79 4.54
CA ASN A 76 -16.97 -19.42 3.41
C ASN A 76 -16.31 -20.74 2.98
N PHE A 77 -14.97 -20.79 2.98
CA PHE A 77 -14.24 -22.02 2.67
C PHE A 77 -14.54 -23.12 3.70
N ILE A 78 -14.45 -22.83 5.00
CA ILE A 78 -14.71 -23.80 6.07
C ILE A 78 -16.17 -24.29 6.01
N THR A 79 -17.13 -23.39 5.82
CA THR A 79 -18.55 -23.75 5.70
C THR A 79 -18.83 -24.60 4.46
N SER A 80 -18.15 -24.34 3.33
CA SER A 80 -18.32 -25.17 2.12
C SER A 80 -17.76 -26.60 2.26
N GLN A 81 -16.81 -26.80 3.17
CA GLN A 81 -16.16 -28.09 3.44
C GLN A 81 -16.88 -28.92 4.52
N THR A 82 -17.73 -28.30 5.34
CA THR A 82 -18.43 -28.96 6.44
C THR A 82 -19.86 -29.35 6.02
N ALA A 83 -20.11 -30.66 5.88
CA ALA A 83 -21.47 -31.23 5.75
C ALA A 83 -22.28 -31.06 7.06
N PRO A 84 -23.63 -31.26 7.07
CA PRO A 84 -24.51 -30.87 8.20
C PRO A 84 -24.14 -31.53 9.54
N PRO A 85 -24.61 -30.96 10.67
CA PRO A 85 -23.84 -30.86 11.91
C PRO A 85 -23.98 -32.12 12.77
N THR A 86 -22.97 -32.98 12.77
CA THR A 86 -22.86 -34.06 13.77
C THR A 86 -21.71 -33.89 14.76
N GLN A 87 -20.92 -32.81 14.67
CA GLN A 87 -19.98 -32.42 15.73
C GLN A 87 -19.80 -30.90 15.78
N THR A 88 -20.23 -30.31 16.89
CA THR A 88 -20.58 -28.90 17.11
C THR A 88 -19.40 -28.07 17.63
N LEU A 89 -18.35 -27.89 16.83
CA LEU A 89 -17.37 -26.83 17.08
C LEU A 89 -17.90 -25.54 16.46
N PRO A 90 -18.03 -24.43 17.22
CA PRO A 90 -18.44 -23.14 16.65
C PRO A 90 -17.48 -22.71 15.53
N LEU A 91 -18.01 -22.21 14.41
CA LEU A 91 -17.22 -21.75 13.26
C LEU A 91 -16.09 -20.79 13.67
N ALA A 92 -16.39 -19.87 14.59
CA ALA A 92 -15.41 -18.92 15.13
C ALA A 92 -14.20 -19.61 15.80
N LEU A 93 -14.41 -20.75 16.46
CA LEU A 93 -13.35 -21.51 17.09
C LEU A 93 -12.47 -22.23 16.04
N LEU A 94 -13.08 -22.75 14.96
CA LEU A 94 -12.33 -23.33 13.85
C LEU A 94 -11.46 -22.28 13.15
N VAL A 95 -12.00 -21.10 12.86
CA VAL A 95 -11.25 -19.96 12.30
C VAL A 95 -10.08 -19.58 13.22
N ALA A 96 -10.32 -19.51 14.54
CA ALA A 96 -9.28 -19.20 15.52
C ALA A 96 -8.17 -20.27 15.54
N GLN A 97 -8.53 -21.56 15.46
CA GLN A 97 -7.56 -22.66 15.41
C GLN A 97 -6.74 -22.66 14.12
N VAL A 98 -7.34 -22.35 12.97
CA VAL A 98 -6.62 -22.19 11.69
C VAL A 98 -5.61 -21.06 11.79
N LYS A 99 -6.02 -19.89 12.30
CA LYS A 99 -5.12 -18.76 12.51
C LYS A 99 -4.01 -19.08 13.51
N ALA A 100 -4.31 -19.82 14.58
CA ALA A 100 -3.32 -20.26 15.56
C ALA A 100 -2.31 -21.27 14.99
N HIS A 101 -2.78 -22.22 14.17
CA HIS A 101 -1.89 -23.16 13.48
C HIS A 101 -0.99 -22.44 12.48
N TYR A 102 -1.55 -21.51 11.70
CA TYR A 102 -0.76 -20.65 10.81
C TYR A 102 0.29 -19.82 11.56
N ALA A 103 -0.05 -19.33 12.76
CA ALA A 103 0.87 -18.62 13.64
C ALA A 103 1.92 -19.54 14.32
N GLY A 104 1.82 -20.86 14.16
CA GLY A 104 2.71 -21.84 14.78
C GLY A 104 2.47 -22.07 16.27
N THR A 105 1.33 -21.61 16.82
CA THR A 105 1.02 -21.71 18.26
C THR A 105 0.18 -22.93 18.63
N LEU A 106 -0.30 -23.69 17.64
CA LEU A 106 -1.18 -24.84 17.86
C LEU A 106 -0.42 -26.17 17.71
N SER A 107 -0.32 -26.93 18.81
CA SER A 107 0.51 -28.15 18.89
C SER A 107 -0.12 -29.41 18.27
N ASN A 108 -1.45 -29.54 18.27
CA ASN A 108 -2.15 -30.74 17.77
C ASN A 108 -3.27 -30.37 16.78
N PRO A 109 -2.93 -30.03 15.52
CA PRO A 109 -3.91 -29.69 14.51
C PRO A 109 -4.64 -30.93 14.00
N THR A 110 -5.96 -30.84 13.85
CA THR A 110 -6.74 -31.86 13.14
C THR A 110 -6.49 -31.78 11.63
N PRO A 111 -6.70 -32.85 10.85
CA PRO A 111 -6.51 -32.83 9.40
C PRO A 111 -7.29 -31.72 8.69
N ALA A 112 -8.51 -31.43 9.15
CA ALA A 112 -9.33 -30.32 8.62
C ALA A 112 -8.70 -28.94 8.86
N ILE A 113 -8.06 -28.72 10.01
CA ILE A 113 -7.36 -27.46 10.32
C ILE A 113 -6.14 -27.30 9.42
N ILE A 114 -5.41 -28.40 9.14
CA ILE A 114 -4.24 -28.37 8.26
C ILE A 114 -4.65 -27.94 6.85
N GLU A 115 -5.70 -28.54 6.30
CA GLU A 115 -6.22 -28.19 4.98
C GLU A 115 -6.68 -26.73 4.90
N ALA A 116 -7.49 -26.28 5.86
CA ALA A 116 -7.93 -24.89 5.93
C ALA A 116 -6.75 -23.90 6.10
N SER A 117 -5.69 -24.31 6.79
CA SER A 117 -4.48 -23.50 6.95
C SER A 117 -3.68 -23.37 5.65
N HIS A 118 -3.63 -24.42 4.83
CA HIS A 118 -3.04 -24.34 3.49
C HIS A 118 -3.80 -23.36 2.59
N TYR A 119 -5.13 -23.40 2.60
CA TYR A 119 -5.97 -22.42 1.89
C TYR A 119 -5.75 -21.00 2.43
N TYR A 120 -5.74 -20.82 3.75
CA TYR A 120 -5.49 -19.52 4.36
C TYR A 120 -4.12 -18.95 3.97
N LYS A 121 -3.08 -19.79 3.92
CA LYS A 121 -1.74 -19.40 3.46
C LYS A 121 -1.74 -18.94 2.00
N THR A 122 -2.41 -19.65 1.09
CA THR A 122 -2.46 -19.23 -0.33
C THR A 122 -3.26 -17.95 -0.49
N LEU A 123 -4.35 -17.79 0.26
CA LEU A 123 -5.15 -16.56 0.29
C LEU A 123 -4.30 -15.35 0.72
N LEU A 124 -3.55 -15.47 1.83
CA LEU A 124 -2.65 -14.42 2.29
C LEU A 124 -1.53 -14.10 1.28
N MET A 125 -0.97 -15.12 0.63
CA MET A 125 0.06 -14.93 -0.39
C MET A 125 -0.48 -14.17 -1.61
N ASN A 126 -1.67 -14.52 -2.09
CA ASN A 126 -2.32 -13.86 -3.22
C ASN A 126 -2.71 -12.41 -2.87
N ALA A 127 -3.28 -12.21 -1.68
CA ALA A 127 -3.58 -10.89 -1.11
C ALA A 127 -2.33 -9.99 -1.09
N GLN A 128 -1.21 -10.53 -0.60
CA GLN A 128 0.05 -9.79 -0.54
C GLN A 128 0.61 -9.47 -1.92
N LEU A 129 0.55 -10.41 -2.87
CA LEU A 129 0.96 -10.17 -4.25
C LEU A 129 0.10 -9.07 -4.90
N ALA A 130 -1.22 -9.14 -4.75
CA ALA A 130 -2.15 -8.14 -5.26
C ALA A 130 -1.84 -6.73 -4.71
N LEU A 131 -1.64 -6.61 -3.39
CA LEU A 131 -1.24 -5.35 -2.75
C LEU A 131 0.08 -4.81 -3.34
N THR A 132 1.10 -5.66 -3.49
CA THR A 132 2.39 -5.24 -4.05
C THR A 132 2.28 -4.78 -5.49
N ALA A 133 1.52 -5.49 -6.33
CA ALA A 133 1.30 -5.09 -7.72
C ALA A 133 0.55 -3.76 -7.80
N LEU A 134 -0.57 -3.62 -7.07
CA LEU A 134 -1.38 -2.41 -7.07
C LEU A 134 -0.61 -1.19 -6.57
N SER A 135 0.12 -1.32 -5.47
CA SER A 135 0.90 -0.22 -4.90
C SER A 135 2.02 0.26 -5.83
N LEU A 136 2.71 -0.66 -6.53
CA LEU A 136 3.72 -0.33 -7.54
C LEU A 136 3.10 0.31 -8.78
N SER A 137 1.95 -0.18 -9.25
CA SER A 137 1.22 0.44 -10.37
C SER A 137 0.80 1.87 -10.04
N ILE A 138 0.24 2.10 -8.85
CA ILE A 138 -0.14 3.44 -8.39
C ILE A 138 1.09 4.34 -8.26
N ALA A 139 2.19 3.84 -7.71
CA ALA A 139 3.43 4.60 -7.61
C ALA A 139 3.93 5.03 -9.01
N GLY A 140 3.88 4.12 -9.99
CA GLY A 140 4.23 4.41 -11.38
C GLY A 140 3.32 5.46 -12.03
N VAL A 141 2.00 5.36 -11.82
CA VAL A 141 1.03 6.36 -12.30
C VAL A 141 1.29 7.72 -11.65
N GLY A 142 1.51 7.76 -10.34
CA GLY A 142 1.84 8.97 -9.59
C GLY A 142 3.13 9.62 -10.08
N PHE A 143 4.16 8.82 -10.36
CA PHE A 143 5.41 9.29 -10.94
C PHE A 143 5.18 9.89 -12.32
N PHE A 144 4.49 9.18 -13.22
CA PHE A 144 4.25 9.64 -14.59
C PHE A 144 3.40 10.92 -14.62
N TYR A 145 2.35 10.96 -13.80
CA TYR A 145 1.49 12.13 -13.64
C TYR A 145 2.30 13.33 -13.12
N GLY A 146 3.04 13.18 -12.03
CA GLY A 146 3.84 14.26 -11.48
C GLY A 146 4.97 14.68 -12.42
N ALA A 147 5.63 13.74 -13.09
CA ALA A 147 6.71 13.96 -14.05
C ALA A 147 6.28 14.84 -15.24
N LYS A 148 5.03 14.68 -15.71
CA LYS A 148 4.45 15.52 -16.76
C LYS A 148 4.23 16.97 -16.34
N HIS A 149 4.05 17.24 -15.05
CA HIS A 149 3.78 18.57 -14.51
C HIS A 149 5.06 19.34 -14.11
N LEU A 150 6.24 18.78 -14.36
CA LEU A 150 7.51 19.50 -14.21
C LEU A 150 7.73 20.48 -15.37
N ALA A 151 7.01 21.60 -15.32
CA ALA A 151 7.24 22.78 -16.15
C ALA A 151 7.74 23.95 -15.31
N VAL A 152 8.60 24.80 -15.87
CA VAL A 152 9.22 25.95 -15.18
C VAL A 152 8.16 26.90 -14.58
N ARG A 153 6.98 27.01 -15.21
CA ARG A 153 5.86 27.86 -14.75
C ARG A 153 4.84 27.14 -13.84
N PHE A 154 5.10 25.92 -13.38
CA PHE A 154 4.16 25.22 -12.49
C PHE A 154 4.18 25.81 -11.08
N ALA A 155 2.99 26.11 -10.53
CA ALA A 155 2.82 26.64 -9.18
C ALA A 155 2.99 25.55 -8.09
N ALA A 156 4.15 24.90 -8.07
CA ALA A 156 4.45 23.77 -7.17
C ALA A 156 4.24 24.09 -5.69
N ARG A 157 4.56 25.32 -5.26
CA ARG A 157 4.40 25.76 -3.87
C ARG A 157 2.95 25.68 -3.41
N GLN A 158 2.02 26.30 -4.15
CA GLN A 158 0.60 26.32 -3.80
C GLN A 158 0.01 24.91 -3.74
N LYS A 159 0.45 24.01 -4.64
CA LYS A 159 0.01 22.61 -4.65
C LYS A 159 0.53 21.83 -3.44
N VAL A 160 1.79 22.02 -3.06
CA VAL A 160 2.35 21.38 -1.85
C VAL A 160 1.67 21.90 -0.59
N GLU A 161 1.42 23.22 -0.48
CA GLU A 161 0.70 23.80 0.66
C GLU A 161 -0.72 23.23 0.78
N MET A 162 -1.45 23.12 -0.34
CA MET A 162 -2.77 22.48 -0.38
C MET A 162 -2.73 21.03 0.10
N ILE A 163 -1.73 20.25 -0.33
CA ILE A 163 -1.53 18.87 0.10
C ILE A 163 -1.25 18.80 1.61
N LEU A 164 -0.36 19.66 2.12
CA LEU A 164 -0.04 19.71 3.54
C LEU A 164 -1.28 20.09 4.38
N SER A 165 -2.04 21.09 3.96
CA SER A 165 -3.29 21.48 4.63
C SER A 165 -4.31 20.33 4.65
N PHE A 166 -4.45 19.61 3.54
CA PHE A 166 -5.32 18.45 3.46
C PHE A 166 -4.88 17.33 4.41
N LEU A 167 -3.57 17.04 4.48
CA LEU A 167 -3.03 16.03 5.40
C LEU A 167 -3.28 16.37 6.86
N VAL A 168 -3.09 17.64 7.24
CA VAL A 168 -3.36 18.11 8.61
C VAL A 168 -4.85 17.97 8.93
N MET A 169 -5.74 18.33 8.00
CA MET A 169 -7.19 18.19 8.19
C MET A 169 -7.60 16.73 8.39
N VAL A 170 -7.08 15.81 7.59
CA VAL A 170 -7.37 14.37 7.72
C VAL A 170 -6.80 13.80 9.02
N ALA A 171 -5.59 14.19 9.41
CA ALA A 171 -4.94 13.69 10.63
C ALA A 171 -5.56 14.24 11.92
N ALA A 172 -6.24 15.39 11.87
CA ALA A 172 -6.93 15.99 13.00
C ALA A 172 -8.34 15.40 13.23
N CYS A 173 -8.84 14.58 12.31
CA CYS A 173 -10.15 13.93 12.38
C CYS A 173 -10.03 12.50 12.91
#